data_AF-A0A1B7LWK8-F1
#
_entry.id   AF-A0A1B7LWK8-F1
#
_cell.length_a   1.000
_cell.length_b   1.000
_cell.length_c   1.000
_cell.angle_alpha   90.00
_cell.angle_beta   90.00
_cell.angle_gamma   90.00
#
_symmetry.space_group_name_H-M   'P 1'
#
loop_
_entity.id
_entity.type
_entity.pdbx_description
1 polymer ?
#
loop_
_entity_poly.entity_id
_entity_poly.type
_entity_poly.pdbx_seq_one_letter_code
_entity_poly.pdbx_strand_id
1 'polypeptide(L)'
;MKFKLALHPWPEFNIRSESLWGHWLDQEQGLVSCKNNAFYVPLAVNDTVRVARDRSGIWQVVEIVRLAESVVTLTSFDPPVMPKQAVAVYDGWVAEGKSVYTEGPGNGMMVTAWREFLSVDEVLEALSQCSTHGWAIWEILTPERRNQELVECVDLVLGG
;
A
#
# COMPACT_ATOMS: atom_id res chain seq x y z
N MET A 1 -0.30 -15.83 3.99
CA MET A 1 0.63 -15.78 5.15
C MET A 1 0.64 -14.34 5.67
N LYS A 2 0.77 -14.13 6.98
CA LYS A 2 0.79 -12.79 7.60
C LYS A 2 2.21 -12.43 8.04
N PHE A 3 2.69 -11.25 7.68
CA PHE A 3 4.02 -10.76 8.05
C PHE A 3 3.96 -9.31 8.54
N LYS A 4 5.02 -8.89 9.21
CA LYS A 4 5.19 -7.57 9.79
C LYS A 4 6.07 -6.71 8.89
N LEU A 5 5.63 -5.47 8.66
CA LEU A 5 6.45 -4.41 8.10
C LEU A 5 6.82 -3.47 9.25
N ALA A 6 8.09 -3.43 9.64
CA ALA A 6 8.55 -2.50 10.67
C ALA A 6 8.78 -1.12 10.04
N LEU A 7 8.42 -0.07 10.76
CA LEU A 7 8.49 1.30 10.28
C LEU A 7 9.49 2.08 11.12
N HIS A 8 10.23 2.98 10.48
CA HIS A 8 10.98 3.99 11.20
C HIS A 8 10.00 4.88 11.99
N PRO A 9 10.38 5.31 13.21
CA PRO A 9 9.49 6.14 14.02
C PRO A 9 9.15 7.45 13.30
N TRP A 10 7.87 7.64 13.01
CA TRP A 10 7.37 8.92 12.53
C TRP A 10 6.99 9.82 13.70
N PRO A 11 7.38 11.11 13.71
CA PRO A 11 7.08 12.02 14.82
C PRO A 11 5.57 12.19 15.07
N GLU A 12 4.78 12.10 14.00
CA GLU A 12 3.35 12.43 14.01
C GLU A 12 2.46 11.21 14.27
N PHE A 13 2.99 9.99 14.05
CA PHE A 13 2.24 8.75 14.19
C PHE A 13 2.99 7.79 15.10
N ASN A 14 2.40 7.40 16.24
CA ASN A 14 2.97 6.38 17.13
C ASN A 14 2.75 4.96 16.58
N ILE A 15 3.06 4.76 15.30
CA ILE A 15 2.91 3.49 14.58
C ILE A 15 4.32 3.01 14.24
N ARG A 16 4.65 1.82 14.73
CA ARG A 16 6.00 1.22 14.58
C ARG A 16 6.01 0.00 13.67
N SER A 17 4.83 -0.48 13.31
CA SER A 17 4.71 -1.60 12.39
C SER A 17 3.32 -1.72 11.81
N GLU A 18 3.26 -2.30 10.63
CA GLU A 18 2.04 -2.70 9.97
C GLU A 18 2.01 -4.23 9.76
N SER A 19 0.81 -4.79 9.74
CA SER A 19 0.58 -6.20 9.43
C SER A 19 0.10 -6.35 8.00
N LEU A 20 0.82 -7.11 7.19
CA LEU A 20 0.49 -7.36 5.80
C LEU A 20 0.22 -8.83 5.53
N TRP A 21 -0.44 -9.08 4.41
CA TRP A 21 -0.72 -10.41 3.90
C TRP A 21 0.06 -10.66 2.61
N GLY A 22 0.46 -11.91 2.40
CA GLY A 22 1.14 -12.31 1.18
C GLY A 22 1.02 -13.80 0.90
N HIS A 23 1.65 -14.24 -0.18
CA HIS A 23 1.86 -15.64 -0.48
C HIS A 23 3.34 -15.91 -0.78
N TRP A 24 3.80 -17.09 -0.42
CA TRP A 24 5.15 -17.52 -0.72
C TRP A 24 5.34 -17.61 -2.23
N LEU A 25 6.41 -16.98 -2.72
CA LEU A 25 6.99 -17.27 -4.03
C LEU A 25 8.07 -18.34 -3.87
N ASP A 26 8.85 -18.25 -2.79
CA ASP A 26 9.85 -19.22 -2.38
C ASP A 26 9.95 -19.18 -0.84
N GLN A 27 9.49 -20.24 -0.18
CA GLN A 27 9.49 -20.31 1.28
C GLN A 27 10.91 -20.53 1.86
N GLU A 28 11.80 -21.19 1.13
CA GLU A 28 13.17 -21.47 1.60
C GLU A 28 14.01 -20.20 1.61
N GLN A 29 13.83 -19.34 0.60
CA GLN A 29 14.48 -18.04 0.51
C GLN A 29 13.74 -16.92 1.25
N GLY A 30 12.54 -17.20 1.76
CA GLY A 30 11.72 -16.22 2.44
C GLY A 30 11.09 -15.19 1.50
N LEU A 31 10.92 -15.50 0.21
CA LEU A 31 10.35 -14.58 -0.78
C LEU A 31 8.82 -14.63 -0.76
N VAL A 32 8.20 -13.47 -0.62
CA VAL A 32 6.76 -13.28 -0.49
C VAL A 32 6.30 -12.21 -1.46
N SER A 33 5.19 -12.47 -2.16
CA SER A 33 4.45 -11.45 -2.90
C SER A 33 3.30 -10.92 -2.04
N CYS A 34 3.25 -9.60 -1.87
CA CYS A 34 2.24 -8.87 -1.13
C CYS A 34 0.84 -9.08 -1.73
N LYS A 35 -0.17 -9.24 -0.86
CA LYS A 35 -1.58 -9.42 -1.25
C LYS A 35 -2.45 -8.19 -0.96
N ASN A 36 -1.91 -7.19 -0.27
CA ASN A 36 -2.60 -5.97 0.06
C ASN A 36 -1.60 -4.81 0.12
N ASN A 37 -2.11 -3.57 0.14
CA ASN A 37 -1.30 -2.36 0.26
C ASN A 37 -1.04 -2.06 1.74
N ALA A 38 0.09 -1.42 2.03
CA ALA A 38 0.35 -0.82 3.32
C ALA A 38 -0.32 0.56 3.42
N PHE A 39 -0.84 0.89 4.61
CA PHE A 39 -1.49 2.18 4.91
C PHE A 39 -0.50 3.32 5.11
N TYR A 40 0.65 3.01 5.70
CA TYR A 40 1.58 4.05 6.17
C TYR A 40 2.82 4.18 5.31
N VAL A 41 3.09 3.26 4.40
CA VAL A 41 4.24 3.35 3.49
C VAL A 41 3.85 2.80 2.13
N PRO A 42 4.52 3.18 1.04
CA PRO A 42 4.04 2.86 -0.30
C PRO A 42 4.47 1.46 -0.79
N LEU A 43 4.31 0.47 0.10
CA LEU A 43 4.41 -0.95 -0.26
C LEU A 43 3.03 -1.42 -0.73
N ALA A 44 2.96 -2.00 -1.92
CA ALA A 44 1.72 -2.32 -2.61
C ALA A 44 1.50 -3.82 -2.76
N VAL A 45 0.28 -4.20 -3.13
CA VAL A 45 -0.03 -5.52 -3.66
C VAL A 45 0.91 -5.85 -4.83
N ASN A 46 1.27 -7.13 -4.97
CA ASN A 46 2.21 -7.68 -5.95
C ASN A 46 3.69 -7.28 -5.79
N ASP A 47 4.02 -6.34 -4.90
CA ASP A 47 5.41 -6.14 -4.49
C ASP A 47 5.99 -7.44 -3.93
N THR A 48 7.27 -7.65 -4.18
CA THR A 48 8.02 -8.79 -3.69
C THR A 48 8.97 -8.36 -2.60
N VAL A 49 8.86 -9.02 -1.45
CA VAL A 49 9.69 -8.78 -0.28
C VAL A 49 10.35 -10.07 0.16
N ARG A 50 11.49 -9.95 0.85
CA ARG A 50 12.06 -11.05 1.62
C ARG A 50 11.68 -10.89 3.08
N VAL A 51 11.25 -11.97 3.70
CA VAL A 51 10.91 -12.03 5.12
C VAL A 51 11.82 -13.00 5.87
N ALA A 52 12.09 -12.69 7.14
CA ALA A 52 12.77 -13.57 8.08
C ALA A 52 12.05 -13.57 9.43
N ARG A 53 12.26 -14.61 10.25
CA ARG A 53 11.67 -14.66 11.59
C ARG A 53 12.48 -13.80 12.56
N ASP A 54 11.81 -12.90 13.27
CA ASP A 54 12.40 -12.18 14.39
C ASP A 54 12.59 -13.08 15.63
N ARG A 55 13.09 -12.53 16.75
CA ARG A 55 13.30 -13.31 17.98
C ARG A 55 12.02 -13.89 18.58
N SER A 56 10.86 -13.31 18.26
CA SER A 56 9.55 -13.79 18.67
C SER A 56 8.97 -14.86 17.74
N GLY A 57 9.67 -15.16 16.63
CA GLY A 57 9.23 -16.12 15.62
C GLY A 57 8.24 -15.53 14.60
N ILE A 58 8.03 -14.22 14.59
CA ILE A 58 7.14 -13.53 13.65
C ILE A 58 7.92 -13.23 12.36
N TRP A 59 7.30 -13.49 11.21
CA TRP A 59 7.86 -13.08 9.92
C TRP A 59 7.86 -11.56 9.79
N GLN A 60 9.03 -10.96 9.58
CA GLN A 60 9.21 -9.53 9.34
C GLN A 60 9.89 -9.31 7.99
N VAL A 61 9.49 -8.27 7.27
CA VAL A 61 10.21 -7.80 6.08
C VAL A 61 11.64 -7.40 6.45
N VAL A 62 12.60 -7.93 5.72
CA VAL A 62 14.03 -7.63 5.87
C VAL A 62 14.67 -7.14 4.57
N GLU A 63 13.93 -7.20 3.47
CA GLU A 63 14.36 -6.67 2.18
C GLU A 63 13.15 -6.42 1.28
N ILE A 64 13.20 -5.33 0.52
CA ILE A 64 12.29 -5.06 -0.59
C ILE A 64 13.01 -5.52 -1.85
N VAL A 65 12.54 -6.61 -2.45
CA VAL A 65 13.24 -7.31 -3.54
C VAL A 65 12.85 -6.73 -4.89
N ARG A 66 11.57 -6.46 -5.09
CA ARG A 66 11.04 -5.89 -6.34
C ARG A 66 9.73 -5.15 -6.07
N LEU A 67 9.61 -3.94 -6.59
CA LEU A 67 8.35 -3.21 -6.64
C LEU A 67 7.57 -3.61 -7.90
N ALA A 68 6.25 -3.72 -7.79
CA ALA A 68 5.37 -3.73 -8.95
C ALA A 68 5.38 -2.35 -9.61
N GLU A 69 5.18 -2.31 -10.93
CA GLU A 69 5.21 -1.06 -11.73
C GLU A 69 3.93 -0.21 -11.56
N SER A 70 3.07 -0.59 -10.61
CA SER A 70 1.83 0.10 -10.27
C SER A 70 2.11 1.50 -9.70
N VAL A 71 1.40 2.50 -10.22
CA VAL A 71 1.19 3.76 -9.49
C VAL A 71 0.38 3.45 -8.22
N VAL A 72 0.73 4.08 -7.10
CA VAL A 72 -0.02 4.00 -5.84
C VAL A 72 -0.54 5.37 -5.46
N THR A 73 -1.79 5.45 -5.04
CA THR A 73 -2.39 6.71 -4.59
C THR A 73 -2.87 6.60 -3.16
N LEU A 74 -2.64 7.65 -2.39
CA LEU A 74 -3.21 7.84 -1.06
C LEU A 74 -4.30 8.89 -1.13
N THR A 75 -5.52 8.50 -0.81
CA THR A 75 -6.67 9.40 -0.76
C THR A 75 -7.37 9.29 0.59
N SER A 76 -8.03 10.35 1.02
CA SER A 76 -8.99 10.27 2.11
C SER A 76 -10.35 10.80 1.69
N PHE A 77 -11.34 10.50 2.51
CA PHE A 77 -12.64 11.13 2.42
C PHE A 77 -13.18 11.47 3.81
N ASP A 78 -14.00 12.51 3.83
CA ASP A 78 -14.66 13.08 4.99
C ASP A 78 -16.13 13.36 4.65
N PRO A 79 -16.99 13.60 5.66
CA PRO A 79 -18.35 14.05 5.41
C PRO A 79 -18.40 15.20 4.39
N PRO A 80 -19.29 15.13 3.40
CA PRO A 80 -20.48 14.28 3.33
C PRO A 80 -20.27 12.86 2.76
N VAL A 81 -19.04 12.47 2.41
CA VAL A 81 -18.76 11.15 1.84
C VAL A 81 -18.83 10.08 2.92
N MET A 82 -19.72 9.12 2.71
CA MET A 82 -19.88 7.99 3.62
C MET A 82 -18.99 6.82 3.19
N PRO A 83 -18.51 5.96 4.13
CA PRO A 83 -17.67 4.81 3.79
C PRO A 83 -18.24 3.90 2.70
N LYS A 84 -19.56 3.70 2.68
CA LYS A 84 -20.22 2.90 1.62
C LYS A 84 -20.12 3.53 0.23
N GLN A 85 -20.14 4.85 0.14
CA GLN A 85 -19.97 5.57 -1.13
C GLN A 85 -18.51 5.45 -1.60
N ALA A 86 -17.56 5.59 -0.68
CA ALA A 86 -16.14 5.44 -0.98
C ALA A 86 -15.81 4.01 -1.47
N VAL A 87 -16.36 2.98 -0.81
CA VAL A 87 -16.23 1.58 -1.27
C VAL A 87 -16.82 1.39 -2.66
N ALA A 88 -17.98 1.97 -2.95
CA ALA A 88 -18.61 1.85 -4.27
C ALA A 88 -17.76 2.48 -5.40
N VAL A 89 -17.08 3.60 -5.14
CA VAL A 89 -16.16 4.21 -6.10
C VAL A 89 -14.98 3.27 -6.39
N TYR A 90 -14.37 2.72 -5.34
CA TYR A 90 -13.30 1.75 -5.47
C TYR A 90 -13.72 0.49 -6.24
N ASP A 91 -14.83 -0.12 -5.85
CA ASP A 91 -15.34 -1.32 -6.52
C ASP A 91 -15.59 -1.04 -8.01
N GLY A 92 -15.97 0.20 -8.34
CA GLY A 92 -16.04 0.71 -9.71
C GLY A 92 -14.70 0.64 -10.45
N TRP A 93 -13.61 1.17 -9.87
CA TRP A 93 -12.28 1.10 -10.49
C TRP A 93 -11.78 -0.32 -10.69
N VAL A 94 -12.10 -1.25 -9.78
CA VAL A 94 -11.78 -2.67 -9.95
C VAL A 94 -12.61 -3.30 -11.07
N ALA A 95 -13.92 -3.03 -11.10
CA ALA A 95 -14.82 -3.56 -12.12
C ALA A 95 -14.47 -3.05 -13.53
N GLU A 96 -14.00 -1.80 -13.64
CA GLU A 96 -13.48 -1.20 -14.86
C GLU A 96 -12.07 -1.70 -15.23
N GLY A 97 -11.45 -2.49 -14.36
CA GLY A 97 -10.11 -3.04 -14.57
C GLY A 97 -8.98 -2.03 -14.39
N LYS A 98 -9.24 -0.82 -13.86
CA LYS A 98 -8.25 0.25 -13.67
C LYS A 98 -7.37 0.06 -12.45
N SER A 99 -7.92 -0.42 -11.34
CA SER A 99 -7.15 -0.71 -10.12
C SER A 99 -6.95 -2.21 -9.91
N VAL A 100 -5.82 -2.56 -9.32
CA VAL A 100 -5.51 -3.94 -8.88
C VAL A 100 -6.15 -4.20 -7.52
N TYR A 101 -5.99 -3.27 -6.59
CA TYR A 101 -6.44 -3.40 -5.22
C TYR A 101 -6.54 -2.02 -4.55
N THR A 102 -7.52 -1.84 -3.69
CA THR A 102 -7.54 -0.72 -2.74
C THR A 102 -7.68 -1.25 -1.33
N GLU A 103 -6.81 -0.76 -0.47
CA GLU A 103 -6.88 -0.94 0.97
C GLU A 103 -7.70 0.23 1.55
N GLY A 104 -8.75 -0.06 2.33
CA GLY A 104 -9.63 0.96 2.92
C GLY A 104 -11.05 0.44 3.24
N PRO A 105 -11.94 1.26 3.86
CA PRO A 105 -11.70 2.59 4.40
C PRO A 105 -11.95 2.70 5.92
N GLY A 106 -11.42 1.78 6.73
CA GLY A 106 -11.72 1.71 8.18
C GLY A 106 -11.46 3.00 8.98
N ASN A 107 -10.65 3.92 8.45
CA ASN A 107 -10.26 5.20 9.05
C ASN A 107 -10.46 6.40 8.11
N GLY A 108 -11.26 6.28 7.05
CA GLY A 108 -11.43 7.35 6.05
C GLY A 108 -10.26 7.52 5.08
N MET A 109 -9.20 6.70 5.19
CA MET A 109 -8.11 6.65 4.21
C MET A 109 -8.26 5.47 3.26
N MET A 110 -7.72 5.63 2.07
CA MET A 110 -7.69 4.63 1.01
C MET A 110 -6.33 4.65 0.33
N VAL A 111 -5.74 3.46 0.16
CA VAL A 111 -4.49 3.26 -0.60
C VAL A 111 -4.81 2.40 -1.81
N THR A 112 -4.71 2.96 -3.00
CA THR A 112 -5.06 2.26 -4.25
C THR A 112 -3.80 1.96 -5.05
N ALA A 113 -3.64 0.70 -5.46
CA ALA A 113 -2.64 0.28 -6.43
C ALA A 113 -3.29 0.15 -7.80
N TRP A 114 -2.80 0.92 -8.76
CA TRP A 114 -3.34 1.00 -10.12
C TRP A 114 -2.70 -0.07 -11.02
N ARG A 115 -3.32 -0.36 -12.16
CA ARG A 115 -2.71 -1.25 -13.15
C ARG A 115 -1.40 -0.65 -13.67
N GLU A 116 -0.42 -1.51 -13.87
CA GLU A 116 0.95 -1.15 -14.32
C GLU A 116 0.99 -0.44 -15.69
N PHE A 117 -0.05 -0.61 -16.51
CA PHE A 117 -0.13 0.06 -17.82
C PHE A 117 -0.72 1.47 -17.75
N LEU A 118 -1.28 1.89 -16.61
CA LEU A 118 -1.86 3.22 -16.47
C LEU A 118 -0.77 4.26 -16.18
N SER A 119 -0.80 5.33 -16.94
CA SER A 119 -0.03 6.54 -16.68
C SER A 119 -0.59 7.32 -15.48
N VAL A 120 0.23 8.21 -14.92
CA VAL A 120 -0.21 9.13 -13.85
C VAL A 120 -1.39 9.99 -14.30
N ASP A 121 -1.43 10.42 -15.57
CA ASP A 121 -2.53 11.24 -16.09
C ASP A 121 -3.85 10.46 -16.15
N GLU A 122 -3.82 9.19 -16.55
CA GLU A 122 -5.01 8.33 -16.53
C GLU A 122 -5.48 8.02 -15.10
N VAL A 123 -4.55 7.88 -14.15
CA VAL A 123 -4.86 7.76 -12.72
C VAL A 123 -5.52 9.03 -12.19
N LEU A 124 -5.00 10.20 -12.55
CA LEU A 124 -5.59 11.50 -12.19
C LEU A 124 -6.98 11.68 -12.80
N GLU A 125 -7.18 11.24 -14.05
CA GLU A 125 -8.50 11.24 -14.69
C GLU A 125 -9.48 10.33 -13.94
N ALA A 126 -9.05 9.11 -13.54
CA ALA A 126 -9.88 8.22 -12.75
C ALA A 126 -10.23 8.82 -11.37
N LEU A 127 -9.27 9.48 -10.72
CA LEU A 127 -9.45 10.19 -9.45
C LEU A 127 -10.26 11.48 -9.57
N SER A 128 -10.45 12.04 -10.77
CA SER A 128 -11.26 13.25 -10.96
C SER A 128 -12.71 13.07 -10.52
N GLN A 129 -13.22 11.83 -10.50
CA GLN A 129 -14.53 11.50 -9.94
C GLN A 129 -14.59 11.72 -8.41
N CYS A 130 -13.43 11.64 -7.77
CA CYS A 130 -13.20 11.97 -6.36
C CYS A 130 -12.80 13.44 -6.16
N SER A 131 -12.95 14.34 -7.13
CA SER A 131 -12.66 15.78 -6.93
C SER A 131 -13.84 16.56 -6.32
N THR A 132 -14.81 15.86 -5.72
CA THR A 132 -16.01 16.44 -5.12
C THR A 132 -15.78 16.78 -3.64
N HIS A 133 -16.65 17.62 -3.07
CA HIS A 133 -16.54 18.03 -1.66
C HIS A 133 -16.52 16.80 -0.73
N GLY A 134 -15.51 16.71 0.13
CA GLY A 134 -15.31 15.60 1.07
C GLY A 134 -14.29 14.55 0.61
N TRP A 135 -13.53 14.77 -0.46
CA TRP A 135 -12.40 13.92 -0.85
C TRP A 135 -11.10 14.72 -0.85
N ALA A 136 -9.98 14.04 -0.57
CA ALA A 136 -8.64 14.60 -0.68
C ALA A 136 -7.69 13.57 -1.29
N ILE A 137 -6.83 14.04 -2.21
CA ILE A 137 -5.70 13.29 -2.72
C ILE A 137 -4.47 13.78 -1.96
N TRP A 138 -3.80 12.88 -1.24
CA TRP A 138 -2.60 13.19 -0.47
C TRP A 138 -1.35 12.96 -1.29
N GLU A 139 -1.27 11.80 -1.94
CA GLU A 139 -0.06 11.36 -2.64
C GLU A 139 -0.42 10.59 -3.91
N ILE A 140 0.44 10.73 -4.92
CA ILE A 140 0.45 9.90 -6.14
C ILE A 140 1.90 9.48 -6.37
N LEU A 141 2.16 8.19 -6.21
CA LEU A 141 3.52 7.66 -6.09
C LEU A 141 3.77 6.71 -7.27
N THR A 142 4.65 7.13 -8.18
CA THR A 142 5.22 6.25 -9.21
C THR A 142 6.16 5.23 -8.59
N PRO A 143 6.48 4.11 -9.26
CA PRO A 143 7.42 3.10 -8.74
C PRO A 143 8.75 3.71 -8.24
N GLU A 144 9.29 4.70 -8.95
CA GLU A 144 10.53 5.38 -8.54
C GLU A 144 10.36 6.16 -7.24
N ARG A 145 9.23 6.86 -7.09
CA ARG A 145 8.95 7.63 -5.87
C ARG A 145 8.70 6.70 -4.68
N ARG A 146 7.98 5.59 -4.90
CA ARG A 146 7.76 4.56 -3.89
C ARG A 146 9.08 3.99 -3.37
N ASN A 147 10.02 3.72 -4.27
CA ASN A 147 11.35 3.23 -3.89
C ASN A 147 12.10 4.21 -2.97
N GLN A 148 12.04 5.52 -3.26
CA GLN A 148 12.66 6.55 -2.43
C GLN A 148 12.05 6.57 -1.02
N GLU A 149 10.72 6.57 -0.92
CA GLU A 149 10.03 6.67 0.36
C GLU A 149 10.19 5.41 1.22
N LEU A 150 10.19 4.23 0.61
CA LEU A 150 10.38 2.98 1.34
C LEU A 150 11.75 2.91 2.04
N VAL A 151 12.80 3.46 1.41
CA VAL A 151 14.14 3.54 2.02
C VAL A 151 14.14 4.43 3.27
N GLU A 152 13.31 5.46 3.31
CA GLU A 152 13.24 6.41 4.41
C GLU A 152 12.30 5.95 5.54
N CYS A 153 11.32 5.11 5.22
CA CYS A 153 10.21 4.82 6.13
C CYS A 153 10.21 3.40 6.68
N VAL A 154 10.86 2.44 6.02
CA VAL A 154 10.83 1.02 6.41
C VAL A 154 12.09 0.64 7.20
N ASP A 155 11.88 0.10 8.39
CA ASP A 155 12.94 -0.52 9.17
C ASP A 155 13.15 -1.97 8.73
N LEU A 156 14.19 -2.20 7.93
CA LEU A 156 14.57 -3.53 7.44
C LEU A 156 15.46 -4.29 8.44
N VAL A 157 15.82 -3.68 9.58
CA VAL A 157 16.60 -4.36 10.61
C VAL A 157 15.69 -5.36 11.34
N LEU A 158 16.13 -6.61 11.38
CA LEU A 158 15.40 -7.66 12.07
C LEU A 158 15.29 -7.31 13.56
N GLY A 159 14.05 -7.20 14.04
CA GLY A 159 13.78 -6.85 15.44
C GLY A 159 14.46 -7.80 16.41
N GLY A 160 15.11 -7.21 17.43
CA GLY A 160 15.63 -7.93 18.60
C GLY A 160 14.57 -8.34 19.59
#